data_AF-A0A8T4NDX7-F1
#
_entry.id   AF-A0A8T4NDX7-F1
#
_cell.length_a   1.000
_cell.length_b   1.000
_cell.length_c   1.000
_cell.angle_alpha   90.00
_cell.angle_beta   90.00
_cell.angle_gamma   90.00
#
_symmetry.space_group_name_H-M   'P 1'
#
loop_
_entity.id
_entity.type
_entity.pdbx_description
1 polymer ?
#
loop_
_entity_poly.entity_id
_entity_poly.type
_entity_poly.pdbx_seq_one_letter_code
_entity_poly.pdbx_strand_id
1 'polypeptide(L)'
;MERKRNKLEIIKDILTVIREKNGRIKPTHILYKSNLSHQMMKEYLEELIVKKFIKEIELKQGKTYEVTPKGINYLEEYNTIVNFTNAFGLD
;
A
#
# COMPACT_ATOMS: atom_id res chain seq x y z
N MET A 1 -10.84 22.10 -2.41
CA MET A 1 -9.50 21.83 -2.96
C MET A 1 -9.16 20.40 -2.57
N GLU A 2 -8.82 19.53 -3.53
CA GLU A 2 -8.38 18.16 -3.19
C GLU A 2 -7.09 18.25 -2.36
N ARG A 3 -7.13 17.71 -1.14
CA ARG A 3 -5.94 17.57 -0.29
C ARG A 3 -4.97 16.61 -0.99
N LYS A 4 -3.74 17.07 -1.21
CA LYS A 4 -2.70 16.20 -1.79
C LYS A 4 -2.45 15.04 -0.82
N ARG A 5 -2.59 13.81 -1.32
CA ARG A 5 -2.33 12.61 -0.52
C ARG A 5 -0.93 12.65 0.06
N ASN A 6 -0.82 12.41 1.36
CA ASN A 6 0.46 12.34 2.04
C ASN A 6 1.10 10.95 1.84
N LYS A 7 2.38 10.81 2.21
CA LYS A 7 3.12 9.56 2.03
C LYS A 7 2.48 8.37 2.76
N LEU A 8 1.93 8.60 3.96
CA LEU A 8 1.32 7.54 4.77
C LEU A 8 0.03 7.01 4.13
N GLU A 9 -0.79 7.91 3.60
CA GLU A 9 -2.00 7.58 2.82
C GLU A 9 -1.66 6.75 1.59
N ILE A 10 -0.63 7.15 0.82
CA ILE A 10 -0.22 6.41 -0.37
C ILE A 10 0.24 4.99 -0.02
N ILE A 11 1.04 4.83 1.04
CA ILE A 11 1.48 3.52 1.51
C ILE A 11 0.27 2.68 1.95
N LYS A 12 -0.66 3.26 2.72
CA LYS A 12 -1.89 2.59 3.15
C LYS A 12 -2.72 2.13 1.95
N ASP A 13 -2.87 2.96 0.92
CA ASP A 13 -3.64 2.64 -0.27
C ASP A 13 -3.00 1.46 -1.03
N ILE A 14 -1.69 1.49 -1.26
CA ILE A 14 -0.98 0.38 -1.92
C ILE A 14 -1.15 -0.93 -1.14
N LEU A 15 -0.93 -0.90 0.18
CA LEU A 15 -1.05 -2.10 1.02
C LEU A 15 -2.47 -2.65 1.05
N THR A 16 -3.47 -1.77 1.10
CA THR A 16 -4.89 -2.14 1.05
C THR A 16 -5.22 -2.82 -0.27
N VAL A 17 -4.77 -2.26 -1.40
CA VAL A 17 -4.98 -2.82 -2.74
C VAL A 17 -4.38 -4.23 -2.88
N ILE A 18 -3.18 -4.45 -2.33
CA ILE A 18 -2.52 -5.77 -2.35
C ILE A 18 -3.31 -6.74 -1.45
N ARG A 19 -3.74 -6.31 -0.26
CA ARG A 19 -4.49 -7.15 0.70
C ARG A 19 -5.84 -7.62 0.14
N GLU A 20 -6.60 -6.74 -0.50
CA GLU A 20 -7.93 -7.03 -1.07
C GLU A 20 -7.91 -8.11 -2.16
N LYS A 21 -6.77 -8.35 -2.81
CA LYS A 21 -6.62 -9.38 -3.86
C LYS A 21 -6.09 -10.70 -3.30
N ASN A 22 -6.61 -11.11 -2.15
CA ASN A 22 -6.18 -12.32 -1.41
C ASN A 22 -4.66 -12.38 -1.19
N GLY A 23 -4.01 -11.23 -1.01
CA GLY A 23 -2.57 -11.13 -0.80
C GLY A 23 -1.71 -11.48 -2.01
N ARG A 24 -2.26 -11.62 -3.23
CA ARG A 24 -1.45 -11.83 -4.44
C ARG A 24 -1.97 -10.99 -5.58
N ILE A 25 -1.21 -9.95 -5.93
CA ILE A 25 -1.61 -9.03 -6.99
C ILE A 25 -0.48 -8.82 -8.01
N LYS A 26 -0.86 -8.76 -9.30
CA LYS A 26 0.06 -8.39 -10.38
C LYS A 26 0.34 -6.86 -10.34
N PRO A 27 1.54 -6.40 -10.72
CA PRO A 27 1.86 -4.97 -10.77
C PRO A 27 0.80 -4.14 -11.52
N THR A 28 0.30 -4.64 -12.66
CA THR A 28 -0.71 -3.93 -13.46
C THR A 28 -1.96 -3.57 -12.67
N HIS A 29 -2.43 -4.45 -11.78
CA HIS A 29 -3.63 -4.20 -10.99
C HIS A 29 -3.39 -3.22 -9.84
N ILE A 30 -2.16 -3.12 -9.33
CA ILE A 30 -1.78 -2.08 -8.35
C ILE A 30 -1.81 -0.71 -9.02
N LEU A 31 -1.32 -0.60 -10.26
CA LEU A 31 -1.27 0.67 -10.99
C LEU A 31 -2.67 1.26 -11.17
N TYR A 32 -3.61 0.46 -11.66
CA TYR A 32 -4.98 0.91 -11.92
C TYR A 32 -5.74 1.31 -10.65
N LYS A 33 -5.36 0.77 -9.48
CA LYS A 33 -6.07 1.03 -8.22
C LYS A 33 -5.43 2.11 -7.34
N SER A 34 -4.17 2.47 -7.55
CA SER A 34 -3.43 3.36 -6.64
C SER A 34 -3.54 4.85 -7.00
N ASN A 35 -4.15 5.22 -8.13
CA ASN A 35 -4.17 6.59 -8.66
C ASN A 35 -2.76 7.22 -8.69
N LEU A 36 -1.73 6.39 -8.94
CA LEU A 36 -0.32 6.80 -9.02
C LEU A 36 0.13 6.73 -10.48
N SER A 37 1.10 7.58 -10.83
CA SER A 37 1.84 7.38 -12.09
C SER A 37 2.67 6.09 -12.01
N HIS A 38 2.98 5.50 -13.16
CA HIS A 38 3.78 4.27 -13.23
C HIS A 38 5.14 4.40 -12.52
N GLN A 39 5.79 5.56 -12.66
CA GLN A 39 7.07 5.85 -12.02
C GLN A 39 6.94 5.87 -10.48
N MET A 40 5.98 6.63 -9.95
CA MET A 40 5.75 6.71 -8.50
C MET A 40 5.41 5.34 -7.91
N MET A 41 4.56 4.58 -8.61
CA MET A 41 4.20 3.24 -8.16
C MET A 41 5.43 2.33 -8.04
N LYS A 42 6.33 2.36 -9.03
CA LYS A 42 7.56 1.56 -9.01
C LYS A 42 8.45 1.94 -7.82
N GLU A 43 8.67 3.22 -7.60
CA GLU A 43 9.46 3.73 -6.47
C GLU A 43 8.87 3.31 -5.12
N TYR A 44 7.55 3.42 -4.95
CA TYR A 44 6.89 2.98 -3.72
C TYR A 44 6.97 1.48 -3.53
N LEU A 45 6.81 0.66 -4.57
CA LEU A 45 6.95 -0.78 -4.45
C LEU A 45 8.36 -1.19 -4.05
N GLU A 46 9.38 -0.59 -4.67
CA GLU A 46 10.78 -0.81 -4.30
C GLU A 46 11.02 -0.43 -2.83
N GLU A 47 10.53 0.74 -2.39
CA GLU A 47 10.63 1.16 -0.99
C GLU A 47 9.94 0.16 -0.04
N LEU A 48 8.74 -0.31 -0.38
CA LEU A 48 7.97 -1.24 0.45
C LEU A 48 8.59 -2.64 0.51
N ILE A 49 9.27 -3.08 -0.54
CA ILE A 49 10.05 -4.33 -0.55
C ILE A 49 11.27 -4.19 0.35
N VAL A 50 12.08 -3.13 0.16
CA VAL A 50 13.28 -2.85 0.97
C VAL A 50 12.92 -2.75 2.45
N LYS A 51 11.81 -2.08 2.78
CA LYS A 51 11.33 -1.93 4.15
C LYS A 51 10.59 -3.16 4.69
N LYS A 52 10.44 -4.23 3.89
CA LYS A 52 9.75 -5.48 4.24
C LYS A 52 8.28 -5.31 4.60
N PHE A 53 7.58 -4.35 4.00
CA PHE A 53 6.13 -4.23 4.11
C PHE A 53 5.42 -5.20 3.16
N ILE A 54 6.00 -5.41 1.99
CA ILE A 54 5.55 -6.39 1.00
C ILE A 54 6.70 -7.31 0.60
N LYS A 55 6.38 -8.46 0.03
CA LYS A 55 7.33 -9.36 -0.64
C LYS A 55 6.94 -9.55 -2.10
N GLU A 56 7.95 -9.62 -2.97
CA GLU A 56 7.78 -10.02 -4.36
C GLU A 56 7.83 -11.56 -4.46
N ILE A 57 6.90 -12.13 -5.21
CA ILE A 57 6.80 -13.56 -5.49
C ILE A 57 6.89 -13.74 -7.00
N GLU A 58 7.95 -14.39 -7.46
CA GLU A 58 8.11 -14.79 -8.85
C GLU A 58 7.23 -16.00 -9.16
N LEU A 59 6.49 -15.91 -10.27
CA LEU A 59 5.70 -16.99 -10.84
C LEU A 59 6.19 -17.28 -12.26
N LYS A 60 5.88 -18.46 -12.79
CA LYS A 60 6.22 -18.86 -14.17
C LYS A 60 5.74 -17.87 -15.25
N GLN A 61 4.77 -17.02 -14.94
CA GLN A 61 4.15 -16.05 -15.87
C GLN A 61 4.19 -14.60 -15.35
N GLY A 62 5.22 -14.25 -14.57
CA GLY A 62 5.48 -12.88 -14.10
C GLY A 62 5.57 -12.78 -12.59
N LYS A 63 5.43 -11.57 -12.05
CA LYS A 63 5.57 -11.32 -10.62
C LYS A 63 4.27 -10.92 -9.94
N THR A 64 4.17 -11.28 -8.67
CA THR A 64 3.08 -10.86 -7.78
C THR A 64 3.62 -10.30 -6.48
N TYR A 65 2.82 -9.50 -5.79
CA TYR A 65 3.18 -8.96 -4.48
C TYR A 65 2.22 -9.46 -3.41
N GLU A 66 2.77 -9.70 -2.22
CA GLU A 66 2.04 -10.12 -1.03
C GLU A 66 2.39 -9.21 0.15
N VAL A 67 1.38 -8.83 0.94
CA VAL A 67 1.59 -8.05 2.16
C VAL A 67 2.19 -8.96 3.24
N THR A 68 3.25 -8.49 3.88
CA THR A 68 3.89 -9.20 5.00
C THR A 68 3.16 -8.90 6.32
N PRO A 69 3.43 -9.66 7.41
CA PRO A 69 2.92 -9.30 8.74
C PRO A 69 3.23 -7.86 9.15
N LYS A 70 4.42 -7.35 8.79
CA LYS A 70 4.81 -5.95 9.05
C LYS A 70 3.93 -4.95 8.29
N GLY A 71 3.59 -5.25 7.04
CA GLY A 71 2.69 -4.43 6.24
C GLY A 71 1.25 -4.45 6.76
N ILE A 72 0.79 -5.58 7.32
CA ILE A 72 -0.51 -5.68 7.99
C ILE A 72 -0.51 -4.82 9.26
N ASN A 73 0.52 -4.92 10.10
CA ASN A 73 0.62 -4.10 11.31
C ASN A 73 0.57 -2.60 11.00
N TYR A 74 1.22 -2.16 9.91
CA TYR A 74 1.13 -0.77 9.49
C TYR A 74 -0.32 -0.33 9.18
N LEU A 75 -1.13 -1.18 8.54
CA LEU A 75 -2.52 -0.85 8.25
C LEU A 75 -3.34 -0.71 9.54
N GLU A 76 -3.05 -1.52 10.55
CA GLU A 76 -3.72 -1.46 11.86
C GLU A 76 -3.34 -0.19 12.64
N GLU A 77 -2.05 0.14 12.69
CA GLU A 77 -1.54 1.38 13.31
C GLU A 77 -2.08 2.63 12.60
N TYR A 78 -2.10 2.61 11.26
CA TYR A 78 -2.66 3.70 10.47
C TYR A 78 -4.13 3.95 10.80
N ASN A 79 -4.94 2.89 10.88
CA ASN A 79 -6.35 3.00 11.27
C ASN A 79 -6.51 3.52 12.70
N THR A 80 -5.62 3.13 13.61
CA THR A 80 -5.62 3.64 14.99
C THR A 80 -5.38 5.15 15.01
N ILE A 81 -4.41 5.65 14.23
CA ILE A 81 -4.13 7.08 14.11
C ILE A 81 -5.34 7.82 13.51
N VAL A 82 -5.93 7.30 12.42
CA VAL A 82 -7.11 7.94 11.78
C VAL A 82 -8.31 7.97 12.73
N ASN A 83 -8.56 6.89 13.45
CA ASN A 83 -9.65 6.86 14.43
C ASN A 83 -9.40 7.85 15.57
N PHE A 84 -8.15 7.97 16.02
CA PHE A 84 -7.75 8.96 17.01
C PHE A 84 -7.99 10.38 16.49
N THR A 85 -7.49 10.73 15.30
CA THR A 85 -7.68 12.09 14.75
C THR A 85 -9.17 12.43 14.62
N ASN A 86 -9.97 11.50 14.10
CA ASN A 86 -11.41 11.68 13.94
C ASN A 86 -12.14 11.85 15.28
N ALA A 87 -11.75 11.09 16.31
CA ALA A 87 -12.37 11.18 17.64
C ALA A 87 -12.15 12.53 18.32
N PHE A 88 -11.09 13.26 17.94
CA PHE A 88 -10.75 14.57 18.48
C PHE A 88 -10.95 15.73 17.47
N GLY A 89 -11.47 15.45 16.26
CA GLY A 89 -11.70 16.46 15.22
C GLY A 89 -10.43 17.11 14.68
N LEU A 90 -9.37 16.32 14.50
CA LEU A 90 -8.03 16.75 14.08
C LEU A 90 -7.70 16.39 12.61
N ASP A 91 -8.69 15.89 11.88
CA ASP A 91 -8.63 15.39 10.50
C ASP A 91 -8.48 16.47 9.41
#